data_AF-K2DGL4-F1
#
_entry.id   AF-K2DGL4-F1
#
_cell.length_a   1.000
_cell.length_b   1.000
_cell.length_c   1.000
_cell.angle_alpha   90.00
_cell.angle_beta   90.00
_cell.angle_gamma   90.00
#
_symmetry.space_group_name_H-M   'P 1'
#
loop_
_entity.id
_entity.type
_entity.pdbx_description
1 polymer ?
#
loop_
_entity_poly.entity_id
_entity_poly.type
_entity_poly.pdbx_seq_one_letter_code
_entity_poly.pdbx_strand_id
1 'polypeptide(L)'
;VAAPVSGVQNPLVASPQPVSGIPSDERMLSALGYIPMLFVGPLIMKPRSKFCQMHGKQAMIVTILSFFTLFMLALMPAIGSLLFLGMIGTVTLGMYQAYSGVEWKMPIVYDIAMKVDVDSLFAGTSVKPAATTPPATPVAPTVLESTEKSQATSPEMSSSVSVAPPVETTPNSTPPSSSTPNPQT
;
A
#
# COMPACT_ATOMS: atom_id res chain seq x y z
N VAL A 1 42.33 -19.61 26.15
CA VAL A 1 41.64 -18.48 25.50
C VAL A 1 40.80 -19.06 24.37
N ALA A 2 39.50 -19.25 24.60
CA ALA A 2 38.57 -19.79 23.61
C ALA A 2 37.86 -18.61 22.93
N ALA A 3 37.87 -18.57 21.60
CA ALA A 3 37.17 -17.56 20.82
C ALA A 3 35.64 -17.75 20.90
N PRO A 4 34.85 -16.67 20.91
CA PRO A 4 33.39 -16.79 20.92
C PRO A 4 32.89 -17.31 19.56
N VAL A 5 32.15 -18.42 19.64
CA VAL A 5 31.44 -19.07 18.53
C VAL A 5 30.45 -18.08 17.94
N SER A 6 30.70 -17.66 16.69
CA SER A 6 29.87 -16.69 15.99
C SER A 6 28.46 -17.24 15.77
N GLY A 7 27.49 -16.38 16.09
CA GLY A 7 26.06 -16.65 16.15
C GLY A 7 25.49 -17.51 15.03
N VAL A 8 24.86 -18.60 15.45
CA VAL A 8 23.84 -19.31 14.67
C VAL A 8 22.66 -18.35 14.52
N GLN A 9 22.63 -17.58 13.42
CA GLN A 9 21.44 -16.83 13.04
C GLN A 9 20.37 -17.85 12.64
N ASN A 10 19.42 -18.05 13.54
CA ASN A 10 18.20 -18.81 13.29
C ASN A 10 17.48 -18.19 12.07
N PRO A 11 17.16 -18.92 10.99
CA PRO A 11 16.44 -18.37 9.84
C PRO A 11 14.95 -18.22 10.18
N LEU A 12 14.66 -17.33 11.13
CA LEU A 12 13.31 -16.88 11.41
C LEU A 12 12.86 -16.05 10.20
N VAL A 13 12.06 -16.69 9.34
CA VAL A 13 11.15 -16.12 8.32
C VAL A 13 11.36 -14.62 8.14
N ALA A 14 12.21 -14.23 7.19
CA ALA A 14 12.47 -12.82 6.92
C ALA A 14 11.15 -12.10 6.60
N SER A 15 10.71 -11.22 7.50
CA SER A 15 9.50 -10.42 7.33
C SER A 15 9.58 -9.63 6.02
N PRO A 16 8.46 -9.42 5.30
CA PRO A 16 8.44 -8.64 4.06
C PRO A 16 9.01 -7.23 4.32
N GLN A 17 10.16 -6.91 3.72
CA GLN A 17 10.79 -5.60 3.86
C GLN A 17 10.60 -4.78 2.58
N PRO A 18 10.45 -3.45 2.68
CA PRO A 18 10.51 -2.57 1.53
C PRO A 18 11.85 -2.71 0.82
N VAL A 19 11.83 -2.90 -0.50
CA VAL A 19 13.05 -2.94 -1.31
C VAL A 19 13.48 -1.50 -1.60
N SER A 20 14.73 -1.18 -1.31
CA SER A 20 15.28 0.14 -1.57
C SER A 20 15.43 0.39 -3.08
N GLY A 21 15.18 1.63 -3.51
CA GLY A 21 15.43 2.07 -4.89
C GLY A 21 14.37 1.72 -5.93
N ILE A 22 13.19 1.22 -5.53
CA ILE A 22 12.08 1.01 -6.48
C ILE A 22 11.44 2.36 -6.83
N PRO A 23 11.38 2.73 -8.13
CA PRO A 23 10.70 3.93 -8.59
C PRO A 23 9.22 3.99 -8.19
N SER A 24 8.70 5.21 -7.94
CA SER A 24 7.30 5.40 -7.52
C SER A 24 6.29 4.97 -8.59
N ASP A 25 6.62 5.12 -9.87
CA ASP A 25 5.80 4.67 -11.00
C ASP A 25 5.71 3.14 -11.03
N GLU A 26 6.79 2.42 -10.74
CA GLU A 26 6.78 0.95 -10.65
C GLU A 26 5.93 0.44 -9.48
N ARG A 27 6.00 1.12 -8.32
CA ARG A 27 5.15 0.83 -7.16
C ARG A 27 3.68 1.03 -7.47
N MET A 28 3.35 2.18 -8.06
CA MET A 28 1.98 2.52 -8.46
C MET A 28 1.44 1.54 -9.52
N LEU A 29 2.23 1.28 -10.57
CA LEU A 29 1.83 0.39 -11.66
C LEU A 29 1.62 -1.05 -11.18
N SER A 30 2.46 -1.52 -10.26
CA SER A 30 2.33 -2.85 -9.64
C SER A 30 1.09 -2.94 -8.75
N ALA A 31 0.78 -1.89 -7.99
CA ALA A 31 -0.42 -1.82 -7.16
C ALA A 31 -1.70 -1.80 -8.02
N LEU A 32 -1.72 -1.00 -9.09
CA LEU A 32 -2.82 -0.97 -10.06
C LEU A 32 -3.05 -2.32 -10.74
N GLY A 33 -1.99 -3.14 -10.87
CA GLY A 33 -2.09 -4.50 -11.40
C GLY A 33 -3.12 -5.38 -10.69
N TYR A 34 -3.36 -5.15 -9.39
CA TYR A 34 -4.34 -5.92 -8.60
C TYR A 34 -5.80 -5.57 -8.87
N ILE A 35 -6.07 -4.50 -9.64
CA ILE A 35 -7.40 -4.26 -10.18
C ILE A 35 -7.64 -5.29 -11.29
N PRO A 36 -8.81 -5.96 -11.34
CA PRO A 36 -9.09 -6.96 -12.37
C PRO A 36 -8.80 -6.43 -13.77
N MET A 37 -8.16 -7.27 -14.61
CA MET A 37 -7.68 -6.97 -15.97
C MET A 37 -6.50 -5.98 -16.08
N LEU A 38 -6.18 -5.20 -15.05
CA LEU A 38 -5.07 -4.24 -15.09
C LEU A 38 -3.70 -4.87 -14.83
N PHE A 39 -3.65 -6.16 -14.44
CA PHE A 39 -2.40 -6.91 -14.28
C PHE A 39 -1.52 -6.91 -15.54
N VAL A 40 -2.10 -6.69 -16.72
CA VAL A 40 -1.41 -6.55 -18.00
C VAL A 40 -0.47 -5.34 -18.01
N GLY A 41 -0.83 -4.25 -17.32
CA GLY A 41 -0.04 -3.03 -17.20
C GLY A 41 1.37 -3.28 -16.68
N PRO A 42 1.57 -3.78 -15.44
CA PRO A 42 2.91 -4.08 -14.92
C PRO A 42 3.66 -5.12 -15.74
N LEU A 43 2.98 -6.10 -16.36
CA LEU A 43 3.62 -7.15 -17.17
C LEU A 43 4.19 -6.61 -18.49
N ILE A 44 3.45 -5.77 -19.21
CA ILE A 44 3.83 -5.29 -20.56
C ILE A 44 4.60 -3.96 -20.50
N MET A 45 4.26 -3.05 -19.59
CA MET A 45 4.87 -1.71 -19.55
C MET A 45 6.22 -1.72 -18.81
N LYS A 46 6.44 -2.67 -17.89
CA LYS A 46 7.69 -2.82 -17.13
C LYS A 46 8.23 -4.26 -17.15
N PRO A 47 8.41 -4.89 -18.33
CA PRO A 47 8.80 -6.31 -18.43
C PRO A 47 10.20 -6.60 -17.88
N ARG A 48 11.02 -5.55 -17.72
CA ARG A 48 12.38 -5.62 -17.16
C ARG A 48 12.44 -5.48 -15.64
N SER A 49 11.36 -4.99 -15.00
CA SER A 49 11.32 -4.82 -13.55
C SER A 49 10.90 -6.14 -12.89
N LYS A 50 11.80 -6.74 -12.10
CA LYS A 50 11.48 -7.96 -11.34
C LYS A 50 10.31 -7.73 -10.38
N PHE A 51 10.22 -6.53 -9.81
CA PHE A 51 9.14 -6.12 -8.93
C PHE A 51 7.78 -6.09 -9.65
N CYS A 52 7.71 -5.40 -10.79
CA CYS A 52 6.48 -5.34 -11.59
C CYS A 52 6.09 -6.73 -12.12
N GLN A 53 7.07 -7.53 -12.55
CA GLN A 53 6.81 -8.89 -13.03
C GLN A 53 6.28 -9.80 -11.92
N MET A 54 6.80 -9.68 -10.68
CA MET A 54 6.30 -10.45 -9.54
C MET A 54 4.85 -10.08 -9.22
N HIS A 55 4.58 -8.79 -8.98
CA HIS A 55 3.25 -8.34 -8.60
C HIS A 55 2.24 -8.48 -9.74
N GLY A 56 2.65 -8.26 -10.99
CA GLY A 56 1.82 -8.49 -12.18
C GLY A 56 1.42 -9.96 -12.34
N LYS A 57 2.37 -10.90 -12.19
CA LYS A 57 2.06 -12.34 -12.24
C LYS A 57 1.13 -12.77 -11.10
N GLN A 58 1.34 -12.27 -9.88
CA GLN A 58 0.44 -12.55 -8.76
C GLN A 58 -0.96 -11.99 -8.99
N ALA A 59 -1.06 -10.74 -9.47
CA ALA A 59 -2.32 -10.09 -9.74
C ALA A 59 -3.12 -10.78 -10.86
N MET A 60 -2.42 -11.34 -11.87
CA MET A 60 -3.04 -12.20 -12.88
C MET A 60 -3.71 -13.42 -12.25
N ILE A 61 -3.00 -14.16 -11.38
CA ILE A 61 -3.57 -15.33 -10.69
C ILE A 61 -4.74 -14.93 -9.78
N VAL A 62 -4.59 -13.83 -9.03
CA VAL A 62 -5.68 -13.29 -8.18
C VAL A 62 -6.90 -12.91 -9.01
N THR A 63 -6.71 -12.35 -10.21
CA THR A 63 -7.80 -12.05 -11.15
C THR A 63 -8.50 -13.31 -11.63
N ILE A 64 -7.76 -14.38 -11.92
CA ILE A 64 -8.35 -15.68 -12.31
C ILE A 64 -9.16 -16.27 -11.13
N LEU A 65 -8.60 -16.22 -9.92
CA LEU A 65 -9.28 -16.69 -8.70
C LEU A 65 -10.51 -15.85 -8.36
N SER A 66 -10.52 -14.55 -8.69
CA SER A 66 -11.67 -13.69 -8.44
C SER A 66 -12.86 -14.09 -9.32
N PHE A 67 -12.64 -14.47 -10.59
CA PHE A 67 -13.70 -15.02 -11.43
C PHE A 67 -14.27 -16.33 -10.88
N PHE A 68 -13.41 -17.23 -10.40
CA PHE A 68 -13.87 -18.46 -9.74
C PHE A 68 -14.68 -18.16 -8.47
N THR A 69 -14.25 -17.16 -7.70
CA THR A 69 -14.95 -16.72 -6.49
C THR A 69 -16.32 -16.13 -6.80
N LEU A 70 -16.43 -15.30 -7.84
CA LEU A 70 -17.71 -14.75 -8.32
C LEU A 70 -18.65 -15.85 -8.82
N PHE A 71 -18.11 -16.86 -9.53
CA PHE A 71 -18.88 -18.02 -9.94
C PHE A 71 -19.42 -18.81 -8.73
N MET A 72 -18.60 -19.04 -7.71
CA MET A 72 -19.03 -19.69 -6.46
C MET A 72 -20.06 -18.86 -5.69
N LEU A 73 -19.93 -17.53 -5.69
CA LEU A 73 -20.92 -16.62 -5.10
C LEU A 73 -22.29 -16.74 -5.78
N ALA A 74 -22.32 -16.93 -7.11
CA ALA A 74 -23.56 -17.16 -7.84
C ALA A 74 -24.17 -18.55 -7.58
N LEU A 75 -23.36 -19.60 -7.43
CA LEU A 75 -23.84 -20.97 -7.20
C LEU A 75 -24.27 -21.22 -5.74
N MET A 76 -23.47 -20.76 -4.78
CA MET A 76 -23.65 -21.00 -3.35
C MET A 76 -23.40 -19.71 -2.57
N PRO A 77 -24.42 -18.84 -2.41
CA PRO A 77 -24.24 -17.49 -1.87
C PRO A 77 -23.57 -17.44 -0.49
N ALA A 78 -23.87 -18.38 0.41
CA ALA A 78 -23.28 -18.40 1.75
C ALA A 78 -21.76 -18.64 1.73
N ILE A 79 -21.30 -19.69 1.04
CA ILE A 79 -19.87 -20.03 0.94
C ILE A 79 -19.15 -19.00 0.07
N GLY A 80 -19.74 -18.62 -1.06
CA GLY A 80 -19.16 -17.65 -1.96
C GLY A 80 -19.00 -16.26 -1.33
N SER A 81 -19.88 -15.86 -0.41
CA SER A 81 -19.73 -14.59 0.32
C SER A 81 -18.49 -14.59 1.21
N LEU A 82 -18.19 -15.72 1.87
CA LEU A 82 -17.00 -15.86 2.70
C LEU A 82 -15.72 -15.84 1.85
N LEU A 83 -15.73 -16.56 0.71
CA LEU A 83 -14.61 -16.54 -0.24
C LEU A 83 -14.39 -15.14 -0.83
N PHE A 84 -15.47 -14.44 -1.18
CA PHE A 84 -15.41 -13.09 -1.72
C PHE A 84 -14.80 -12.11 -0.72
N LEU A 85 -15.20 -12.20 0.56
CA LEU A 85 -14.62 -11.37 1.62
C LEU A 85 -13.12 -11.64 1.80
N GLY A 86 -12.71 -12.91 1.81
CA GLY A 86 -11.29 -13.29 1.83
C GLY A 86 -10.53 -12.73 0.63
N MET A 87 -11.14 -12.80 -0.56
CA MET A 87 -10.53 -12.30 -1.79
C MET A 87 -10.31 -10.78 -1.75
N ILE A 88 -11.27 -10.00 -1.25
CA ILE A 88 -11.10 -8.56 -1.05
C ILE A 88 -9.92 -8.26 -0.12
N GLY A 89 -9.78 -9.01 0.97
CA GLY A 89 -8.64 -8.89 1.88
C GLY A 89 -7.30 -9.18 1.19
N THR A 90 -7.23 -10.27 0.41
CA THR A 90 -6.01 -10.65 -0.33
C THR A 90 -5.63 -9.62 -1.39
N VAL A 91 -6.59 -9.10 -2.17
CA VAL A 91 -6.35 -8.03 -3.16
C VAL A 91 -5.83 -6.77 -2.47
N THR A 92 -6.48 -6.36 -1.39
CA THR A 92 -6.10 -5.15 -0.63
C THR A 92 -4.69 -5.26 -0.06
N LEU A 93 -4.34 -6.42 0.52
CA LEU A 93 -3.01 -6.67 1.06
C LEU A 93 -1.95 -6.72 -0.05
N GLY A 94 -2.23 -7.37 -1.18
CA GLY A 94 -1.33 -7.39 -2.33
C GLY A 94 -1.07 -5.99 -2.89
N MET A 95 -2.12 -5.19 -3.04
CA MET A 95 -2.04 -3.80 -3.48
C MET A 95 -1.25 -2.93 -2.50
N TYR A 96 -1.48 -3.08 -1.19
CA TYR A 96 -0.73 -2.36 -0.16
C TYR A 96 0.77 -2.69 -0.18
N GLN A 97 1.12 -3.97 -0.33
CA GLN A 97 2.52 -4.41 -0.40
C GLN A 97 3.21 -3.89 -1.67
N ALA A 98 2.54 -3.95 -2.81
CA ALA A 98 3.03 -3.39 -4.07
C ALA A 98 3.22 -1.87 -3.96
N TYR A 99 2.24 -1.16 -3.39
CA TYR A 99 2.34 0.28 -3.18
C TYR A 99 3.47 0.62 -2.19
N SER A 100 3.72 -0.19 -1.18
CA SER A 100 4.81 -0.01 -0.20
C SER A 100 6.19 -0.36 -0.75
N GLY A 101 6.29 -0.89 -1.97
CA GLY A 101 7.57 -1.33 -2.55
C GLY A 101 8.11 -2.61 -1.91
N VAL A 102 7.23 -3.43 -1.32
CA VAL A 102 7.58 -4.67 -0.65
C VAL A 102 7.39 -5.83 -1.61
N GLU A 103 8.46 -6.56 -1.91
CA GLU A 103 8.39 -7.82 -2.66
C GLU A 103 7.75 -8.91 -1.79
N TRP A 104 6.42 -8.96 -1.82
CA TRP A 104 5.67 -9.92 -1.01
C TRP A 104 5.36 -11.17 -1.81
N LYS A 105 5.89 -12.31 -1.34
CA LYS A 105 5.54 -13.64 -1.86
C LYS A 105 4.24 -14.08 -1.20
N MET A 106 3.13 -13.91 -1.91
CA MET A 106 1.84 -14.36 -1.42
C MET A 106 1.86 -15.90 -1.30
N PRO A 107 1.60 -16.48 -0.11
CA PRO A 107 1.61 -17.92 0.08
C PRO A 107 0.60 -18.58 -0.86
N ILE A 108 0.94 -19.74 -1.41
CA ILE A 108 0.15 -20.51 -2.40
C ILE A 108 0.12 -19.86 -3.80
N VAL A 109 -0.16 -18.56 -3.88
CA VAL A 109 -0.28 -17.84 -5.17
C VAL A 109 1.08 -17.64 -5.84
N TYR A 110 2.14 -17.37 -5.07
CA TYR A 110 3.48 -17.12 -5.61
C TYR A 110 4.02 -18.30 -6.42
N ASP A 111 3.91 -19.52 -5.88
CA ASP A 111 4.46 -20.71 -6.55
C ASP A 111 3.71 -21.05 -7.84
N ILE A 112 2.41 -20.73 -7.91
CA ILE A 112 1.59 -20.87 -9.12
C ILE A 112 1.98 -19.78 -10.12
N ALA A 113 2.06 -18.53 -9.67
CA ALA A 113 2.39 -17.38 -10.49
C ALA A 113 3.76 -17.50 -11.17
N MET A 114 4.76 -18.05 -10.46
CA MET A 114 6.11 -18.23 -11.01
C MET A 114 6.21 -19.37 -12.03
N LYS A 115 5.26 -20.31 -12.04
CA LYS A 115 5.19 -21.39 -13.05
C LYS A 115 4.54 -20.96 -14.35
N VAL A 116 3.82 -19.84 -14.38
CA VAL A 116 3.19 -19.34 -15.59
C VAL A 116 4.22 -18.63 -16.46
N ASP A 117 4.39 -19.14 -17.68
CA ASP A 117 5.18 -18.51 -18.73
C ASP A 117 4.36 -17.38 -19.38
N VAL A 118 4.45 -16.20 -18.79
CA VAL A 118 3.83 -14.98 -19.35
C VAL A 118 4.50 -14.54 -20.66
N ASP A 119 5.76 -14.90 -20.88
CA ASP A 119 6.49 -14.48 -22.09
C ASP A 119 5.92 -15.19 -23.33
N SER A 120 5.49 -16.46 -23.17
CA SER A 120 4.75 -17.18 -24.21
C SER A 120 3.37 -16.57 -24.52
N LEU A 121 2.68 -16.03 -23.50
CA LEU A 121 1.36 -15.39 -23.66
C LEU A 121 1.46 -14.03 -24.35
N PHE A 122 2.59 -13.34 -24.17
CA PHE A 122 2.87 -12.03 -24.76
C PHE A 122 3.97 -12.10 -25.85
N ALA A 123 4.20 -13.27 -26.45
CA ALA A 123 5.29 -13.50 -27.42
C ALA A 123 5.25 -12.58 -28.67
N GLY A 124 4.10 -11.95 -28.94
CA GLY A 124 3.95 -10.90 -29.96
C GLY A 124 4.60 -9.55 -29.61
N THR A 125 5.06 -9.34 -28.37
CA THR A 125 5.67 -8.08 -27.90
C THR A 125 7.17 -8.21 -27.57
N SER A 126 7.90 -9.00 -28.36
CA SER A 126 9.35 -9.31 -28.22
C SER A 126 10.20 -8.14 -27.70
N VAL A 127 10.42 -8.10 -26.39
CA VAL A 127 11.53 -7.37 -25.77
C VAL A 127 12.56 -8.40 -25.34
N LYS A 128 13.66 -8.47 -26.10
CA LYS A 128 14.85 -9.27 -25.78
C LYS A 128 15.25 -9.06 -24.30
N PRO A 129 15.36 -10.11 -23.47
CA PRO A 129 15.89 -9.99 -22.12
C PRO A 129 17.35 -9.53 -22.21
N ALA A 130 17.62 -8.27 -21.89
CA ALA A 130 18.99 -7.79 -21.77
C ALA A 130 19.56 -8.27 -20.44
N ALA A 131 20.81 -8.75 -20.50
CA ALA A 131 21.55 -9.38 -19.43
C ALA A 131 21.34 -8.72 -18.06
N THR A 132 21.14 -9.59 -17.07
CA THR A 132 21.18 -9.36 -15.64
C THR A 132 22.04 -8.15 -15.26
N THR A 133 21.41 -7.03 -14.91
CA THR A 133 22.11 -6.02 -14.10
C THR A 133 22.47 -6.70 -12.78
N PRO A 134 23.74 -6.69 -12.36
CA PRO A 134 24.16 -7.25 -11.08
C PRO A 134 23.32 -6.64 -9.94
N PRO A 135 23.08 -7.39 -8.85
CA PRO A 135 22.47 -6.80 -7.66
C PRO A 135 23.23 -5.54 -7.29
N ALA A 136 22.51 -4.42 -7.20
CA ALA A 136 23.09 -3.15 -6.77
C ALA A 136 23.81 -3.40 -5.45
N THR A 137 25.13 -3.25 -5.49
CA THR A 137 25.99 -3.29 -4.31
C THR A 137 25.42 -2.33 -3.27
N PRO A 138 25.41 -2.67 -1.96
CA PRO A 138 24.96 -1.75 -0.94
C PRO A 138 25.92 -0.55 -0.93
N VAL A 139 25.50 0.58 -1.49
CA VAL A 139 26.23 1.84 -1.32
C VAL A 139 25.90 2.31 0.09
N ALA A 140 26.91 2.30 0.95
CA ALA A 140 26.84 2.75 2.34
C ALA A 140 26.18 4.14 2.44
N PRO A 141 25.42 4.43 3.50
CA PRO A 141 24.82 5.74 3.68
C PRO A 141 25.92 6.78 3.88
N THR A 142 26.01 7.73 2.93
CA THR A 142 26.73 8.99 3.15
C THR A 142 26.04 9.72 4.30
N VAL A 143 26.74 9.79 5.43
CA VAL A 143 26.39 10.60 6.60
C VAL A 143 26.34 12.05 6.15
N LEU A 144 25.14 12.63 6.10
CA LEU A 144 24.99 14.08 6.06
C LEU A 144 25.18 14.60 7.48
N GLU A 145 26.34 15.20 7.69
CA GLU A 145 26.77 15.89 8.91
C GLU A 145 25.95 17.17 9.07
N SER A 146 24.97 17.14 9.99
CA SER A 146 24.27 18.33 10.47
C SER A 146 25.12 19.03 11.52
N THR A 147 25.83 20.09 11.12
CA THR A 147 26.53 20.98 12.06
C THR A 147 25.54 22.01 12.63
N GLU A 148 25.31 21.90 13.93
CA GLU A 148 24.55 22.81 14.78
C GLU A 148 25.51 23.83 15.44
N LYS A 149 25.19 25.13 15.38
CA LYS A 149 25.60 26.17 16.37
C LYS A 149 24.83 27.48 16.07
N SER A 150 23.74 27.80 16.76
CA SER A 150 23.62 28.43 18.09
C SER A 150 24.24 29.83 18.18
N GLN A 151 23.40 30.87 18.34
CA GLN A 151 23.60 31.89 19.38
C GLN A 151 22.34 32.74 19.62
N ALA A 152 21.94 32.81 20.90
CA ALA A 152 20.90 33.65 21.47
C ALA A 152 21.36 35.10 21.69
N THR A 153 20.42 36.05 21.74
CA THR A 153 20.35 37.13 22.75
C THR A 153 19.05 37.93 22.63
N SER A 154 18.31 38.03 23.74
CA SER A 154 17.32 39.08 24.05
C SER A 154 18.04 40.12 24.93
N PRO A 155 17.64 41.42 24.96
CA PRO A 155 16.63 41.83 25.94
C PRO A 155 15.69 43.01 25.54
N GLU A 156 14.47 42.96 26.08
CA GLU A 156 13.73 44.00 26.83
C GLU A 156 13.75 45.49 26.42
N MET A 157 12.58 46.09 26.09
CA MET A 157 11.83 47.00 26.99
C MET A 157 10.66 47.77 26.31
N SER A 158 9.49 47.68 26.96
CA SER A 158 8.55 48.75 27.37
C SER A 158 7.88 49.70 26.36
N SER A 159 6.54 49.65 26.30
CA SER A 159 5.60 50.68 26.83
C SER A 159 4.20 50.56 26.17
N SER A 160 3.18 50.18 26.98
CA SER A 160 1.97 50.96 27.34
C SER A 160 0.98 51.21 26.17
N VAL A 161 -0.32 50.91 26.25
CA VAL A 161 -1.41 51.53 27.05
C VAL A 161 -2.67 50.68 26.77
N SER A 162 -3.28 50.02 27.76
CA SER A 162 -4.47 50.43 28.54
C SER A 162 -5.76 50.69 27.76
N VAL A 163 -6.78 49.85 28.00
CA VAL A 163 -8.12 50.19 28.55
C VAL A 163 -9.16 49.15 28.06
N ALA A 164 -9.81 48.51 29.01
CA ALA A 164 -11.04 47.70 28.87
C ALA A 164 -12.19 48.42 29.64
N PRO A 165 -13.33 47.76 29.89
CA PRO A 165 -14.53 47.46 29.08
C PRO A 165 -15.72 48.27 29.67
N PRO A 166 -17.01 47.84 29.81
CA PRO A 166 -17.86 46.81 29.16
C PRO A 166 -19.20 47.45 28.65
N VAL A 167 -20.19 46.66 28.20
CA VAL A 167 -21.60 46.74 28.64
C VAL A 167 -22.51 45.79 27.84
N GLU A 168 -23.29 45.08 28.63
CA GLU A 168 -24.35 44.10 28.45
C GLU A 168 -25.67 44.73 27.94
N THR A 169 -26.52 43.98 27.21
CA THR A 169 -27.96 43.77 27.53
C THR A 169 -28.71 42.96 26.46
N THR A 170 -29.58 42.12 26.98
CA THR A 170 -30.48 41.05 26.48
C THR A 170 -31.75 41.61 25.80
N PRO A 171 -32.93 40.94 25.77
CA PRO A 171 -33.36 39.61 25.27
C PRO A 171 -34.54 39.72 24.26
N ASN A 172 -35.01 38.62 23.62
CA ASN A 172 -36.46 38.48 23.37
C ASN A 172 -36.94 37.04 23.04
N SER A 173 -37.67 36.47 24.00
CA SER A 173 -39.03 35.91 23.95
C SER A 173 -39.46 34.78 22.99
N THR A 174 -40.06 33.78 23.62
CA THR A 174 -40.63 32.49 23.17
C THR A 174 -42.15 32.59 22.79
N PRO A 175 -42.95 31.50 22.62
CA PRO A 175 -43.73 31.05 21.43
C PRO A 175 -45.28 31.25 21.62
N PRO A 176 -46.27 30.57 20.94
CA PRO A 176 -46.58 29.12 21.08
C PRO A 176 -47.42 28.39 19.96
N SER A 177 -47.58 27.06 20.14
CA SER A 177 -48.77 26.19 19.93
C SER A 177 -49.41 25.87 18.54
N SER A 178 -49.59 24.56 18.28
CA SER A 178 -50.87 23.83 18.01
C SER A 178 -50.58 22.49 17.27
N SER A 179 -50.69 21.32 17.91
CA SER A 179 -51.86 20.44 18.05
C SER A 179 -52.56 20.06 16.73
N THR A 180 -52.54 18.76 16.35
CA THR A 180 -53.75 17.92 16.12
C THR A 180 -53.34 16.44 15.89
N PRO A 181 -53.98 15.47 16.58
CA PRO A 181 -53.91 14.04 16.28
C PRO A 181 -55.07 13.62 15.34
N ASN A 182 -54.93 12.56 14.56
CA ASN A 182 -56.08 11.92 13.91
C ASN A 182 -56.02 10.39 14.08
N PRO A 183 -57.00 9.79 14.78
CA PRO A 183 -57.32 8.37 14.70
C PRO A 183 -58.66 8.11 13.99
N GLN A 184 -58.78 6.90 13.44
CA GLN A 184 -60.00 6.20 12.98
C GLN A 184 -60.57 6.53 11.59
N THR A 185 -60.64 5.53 10.71
CA THR A 185 -61.81 4.63 10.59
C THR A 185 -61.37 3.26 10.09
#